data_AF-A0A964PVK3-F1
#
_entry.id   AF-A0A964PVK3-F1
#
_cell.length_a   1.000
_cell.length_b   1.000
_cell.length_c   1.000
_cell.angle_alpha   90.00
_cell.angle_beta   90.00
_cell.angle_gamma   90.00
#
_symmetry.space_group_name_H-M   'P 1'
#
loop_
_entity.id
_entity.type
_entity.pdbx_description
1 polymer ?
#
loop_
_entity_poly.entity_id
_entity_poly.type
_entity_poly.pdbx_seq_one_letter_code
_entity_poly.pdbx_strand_id
1 'polypeptide(L)'
;MTMKPAPTRPRKDGRMSKHIDTHVSAERMQAFLEGDLPTGERSPIEEHLASCVRCSAELDGWRVLFADLAGLAAPAPRAGFADRVMAGVEISAPVPLGARLAARVRAGVAALSPRARPGHVEADVLQDFVEGLLPARRVARVRAHVDTCSTCAHELESWRVVMGTLGRLERYAPSEAFAARVLAAVRAPAAVPVAARAVASTTAWDYALVVARRFVPRTRRAWAALSGFAVTPAAIFGLVLYAVFSHPTLTPQALASFALWQLTDLFALGWNAVVGVGLEAASLLGADSLFDLVVGSPLVVAGGALAYSAVAAVALRVLYTNLITNRRYAHVSTR
;
A
#
# COMPACT_ATOMS: atom_id res chain seq x y z
N MET A 1 0.37 14.90 -74.07
CA MET A 1 0.69 15.61 -72.83
C MET A 1 0.50 14.66 -71.66
N THR A 2 1.56 13.93 -71.29
CA THR A 2 1.54 12.91 -70.25
C THR A 2 2.20 13.50 -69.00
N MET A 3 1.39 13.80 -67.98
CA MET A 3 1.86 14.32 -66.70
C MET A 3 2.59 13.22 -65.93
N LYS A 4 3.87 13.47 -65.65
CA LYS A 4 4.77 12.62 -64.87
C LYS A 4 4.45 12.81 -63.38
N PRO A 5 4.08 11.75 -62.63
CA PRO A 5 3.77 11.89 -61.21
C PRO A 5 5.02 12.22 -60.40
N ALA A 6 4.86 13.15 -59.46
CA ALA A 6 5.92 13.64 -58.59
C ALA A 6 6.41 12.57 -57.60
N PRO A 7 7.71 12.50 -57.28
CA PRO A 7 8.25 11.52 -56.34
C PRO A 7 7.79 11.83 -54.91
N THR A 8 7.13 10.86 -54.30
CA THR A 8 6.76 10.86 -52.88
C THR A 8 8.02 10.79 -52.02
N ARG A 9 8.28 11.83 -51.23
CA ARG A 9 9.37 11.84 -50.23
C ARG A 9 9.12 10.75 -49.19
N PRO A 10 10.12 9.92 -48.85
CA PRO A 10 10.00 8.99 -47.75
C PRO A 10 9.80 9.77 -46.44
N ARG A 11 8.71 9.44 -45.74
CA ARG A 11 8.39 9.95 -44.41
C ARG A 11 9.49 9.46 -43.47
N LYS A 12 10.34 10.38 -43.02
CA LYS A 12 11.43 10.12 -42.09
C LYS A 12 10.81 9.84 -40.73
N ASP A 13 10.48 8.57 -40.48
CA ASP A 13 10.10 8.09 -39.17
C ASP A 13 11.33 8.18 -38.25
N GLY A 14 11.56 9.39 -37.72
CA GLY A 14 12.52 9.66 -36.66
C GLY A 14 12.05 9.05 -35.35
N ARG A 15 11.95 7.71 -35.32
CA ARG A 15 11.65 6.93 -34.14
C ARG A 15 12.95 6.79 -33.33
N MET A 16 13.07 7.64 -32.32
CA MET A 16 13.17 7.19 -30.93
C MET A 16 14.43 6.41 -30.53
N SER A 17 15.59 7.10 -30.50
CA SER A 17 16.76 6.65 -29.72
C SER A 17 17.49 7.83 -29.07
N LYS A 18 16.75 8.72 -28.39
CA LYS A 18 17.33 9.81 -27.59
C LYS A 18 16.83 9.77 -26.14
N HIS A 19 16.78 8.58 -25.54
CA HIS A 19 16.23 8.37 -24.19
C HIS A 19 17.15 7.57 -23.25
N ILE A 20 18.48 7.60 -23.44
CA ILE A 20 19.40 6.92 -22.51
C ILE A 20 19.98 7.88 -21.44
N ASP A 21 20.00 9.20 -21.67
CA ASP A 21 20.78 10.11 -20.82
C ASP A 21 19.97 11.14 -20.01
N THR A 22 18.65 11.01 -19.91
CA THR A 22 17.85 11.94 -19.09
C THR A 22 17.15 11.17 -17.99
N HIS A 23 17.64 11.34 -16.77
CA HIS A 23 16.98 10.87 -15.55
C HIS A 23 15.55 11.38 -15.48
N VAL A 24 14.70 10.65 -14.76
CA VAL A 24 13.31 11.08 -14.50
C VAL A 24 13.35 12.34 -13.63
N SER A 25 12.61 13.38 -14.00
CA SER A 25 12.56 14.60 -13.20
C SER A 25 11.86 14.37 -11.86
N ALA A 26 12.17 15.20 -10.86
CA ALA A 26 11.58 15.13 -9.53
C ALA A 26 10.04 15.20 -9.57
N GLU A 27 9.47 16.07 -10.41
CA GLU A 27 8.02 16.24 -10.56
C GLU A 27 7.37 14.97 -11.12
N ARG A 28 8.01 14.31 -12.09
CA ARG A 28 7.52 13.04 -12.64
C ARG A 28 7.67 11.90 -11.64
N MET A 29 8.72 11.91 -10.81
CA MET A 29 8.91 10.94 -9.72
C MET A 29 7.82 11.08 -8.65
N GLN A 30 7.50 12.32 -8.27
CA GLN A 30 6.44 12.61 -7.31
C GLN A 30 5.07 12.17 -7.85
N ALA A 31 4.72 12.56 -9.08
CA ALA A 31 3.48 12.13 -9.73
C ALA A 31 3.37 10.59 -9.84
N PHE A 32 4.51 9.88 -9.92
CA PHE A 32 4.54 8.41 -9.94
C PHE A 32 4.19 7.78 -8.61
N LEU A 33 4.65 8.39 -7.52
CA LEU A 33 4.36 7.97 -6.16
C LEU A 33 2.92 8.31 -5.75
N GLU A 34 2.43 9.48 -6.12
CA GLU A 34 1.07 9.95 -5.82
C GLU A 34 0.00 9.20 -6.65
N GLY A 35 0.40 8.62 -7.79
CA GLY A 35 -0.50 7.90 -8.68
C GLY A 35 -1.15 8.79 -9.75
N ASP A 36 -0.70 10.04 -9.86
CA ASP A 36 -1.27 11.08 -10.73
C ASP A 36 -0.71 11.07 -12.16
N LEU A 37 0.19 10.14 -12.48
CA LEU A 37 0.69 9.96 -13.84
C LEU A 37 -0.38 9.40 -14.79
N PRO A 38 -0.54 9.98 -16.01
CA PRO A 38 -1.37 9.41 -17.05
C PRO A 38 -1.00 7.95 -17.34
N THR A 39 -2.00 7.11 -17.63
CA THR A 39 -1.80 5.65 -17.79
C THR A 39 -0.73 5.27 -18.82
N GLY A 40 -0.54 6.11 -19.86
CA GLY A 40 0.47 5.89 -20.90
C GLY A 40 1.91 6.21 -20.48
N GLU A 41 2.10 7.04 -19.45
CA GLU A 41 3.42 7.50 -19.01
C GLU A 41 4.01 6.68 -17.87
N ARG A 42 3.20 5.84 -17.23
CA ARG A 42 3.61 5.00 -16.10
C ARG A 42 4.58 3.89 -16.53
N SER A 43 4.27 3.18 -17.61
CA SER A 43 5.07 2.03 -18.07
C SER A 43 6.51 2.41 -18.46
N PRO A 44 6.77 3.51 -19.20
CA PRO A 44 8.14 3.93 -19.49
C PRO A 44 8.96 4.31 -18.24
N ILE A 45 8.31 4.90 -17.24
CA ILE A 45 8.97 5.25 -15.96
C ILE A 45 9.31 3.98 -15.19
N GLU A 46 8.41 2.99 -15.13
CA GLU A 46 8.68 1.70 -14.49
C GLU A 46 9.85 0.96 -15.16
N GLU A 47 9.92 0.97 -16.49
CA GLU A 47 11.03 0.39 -17.26
C GLU A 47 12.36 1.12 -16.99
N HIS A 48 12.34 2.45 -16.92
CA HIS A 48 13.53 3.24 -16.58
C HIS A 48 13.98 2.99 -15.14
N LEU A 49 13.05 2.94 -14.17
CA LEU A 49 13.36 2.66 -12.77
C LEU A 49 13.92 1.25 -12.57
N ALA A 50 13.54 0.29 -13.40
CA ALA A 50 14.10 -1.06 -13.38
C ALA A 50 15.55 -1.13 -13.90
N SER A 51 15.97 -0.18 -14.74
CA SER A 51 17.29 -0.17 -15.38
C SER A 51 18.26 0.87 -14.80
N CYS A 52 17.76 1.98 -14.23
CA CYS A 52 18.56 3.08 -13.72
C CYS A 52 18.66 3.07 -12.19
N VAL A 53 19.81 2.60 -11.67
CA VAL A 53 20.10 2.50 -10.21
C VAL A 53 19.99 3.85 -9.49
N ARG A 54 20.36 4.95 -10.15
CA ARG A 54 20.26 6.30 -9.54
C ARG A 54 18.80 6.70 -9.31
N CYS A 55 17.95 6.55 -10.33
CA CYS A 55 16.54 6.91 -10.24
C CYS A 55 15.78 5.99 -9.28
N SER A 56 16.14 4.71 -9.19
CA SER A 56 15.53 3.80 -8.20
C SER A 56 15.93 4.15 -6.77
N ALA A 57 17.21 4.46 -6.52
CA ALA A 57 17.69 4.92 -5.22
C ALA A 57 17.02 6.24 -4.80
N GLU A 58 16.86 7.17 -5.74
CA GLU A 58 16.11 8.41 -5.51
C GLU A 58 14.66 8.09 -5.13
N LEU A 59 13.95 7.29 -5.93
CA LEU A 59 12.58 6.88 -5.64
C LEU A 59 12.42 6.23 -4.26
N ASP A 60 13.38 5.41 -3.83
CA ASP A 60 13.36 4.80 -2.50
C ASP A 60 13.55 5.84 -1.39
N GLY A 61 14.41 6.84 -1.60
CA GLY A 61 14.52 8.01 -0.71
C GLY A 61 13.20 8.77 -0.58
N TRP A 62 12.51 9.02 -1.69
CA TRP A 62 11.18 9.64 -1.68
C TRP A 62 10.16 8.76 -0.95
N ARG A 63 10.17 7.43 -1.13
CA ARG A 63 9.26 6.51 -0.42
C ARG A 63 9.45 6.55 1.10
N VAL A 64 10.70 6.61 1.56
CA VAL A 64 11.01 6.76 2.99
C VAL A 64 10.46 8.10 3.51
N LEU A 65 10.73 9.20 2.79
CA LEU A 65 10.19 10.51 3.14
C LEU A 65 8.66 10.51 3.24
N PHE A 66 7.95 9.95 2.26
CA PHE A 66 6.49 9.86 2.29
C PHE A 66 5.98 8.97 3.42
N ALA A 67 6.69 7.88 3.76
CA ALA A 67 6.35 7.03 4.89
C ALA A 67 6.50 7.79 6.22
N ASP A 68 7.57 8.57 6.38
CA ASP A 68 7.80 9.40 7.57
C ASP A 68 6.73 10.49 7.68
N LEU A 69 6.40 11.17 6.58
CA LEU A 69 5.32 12.16 6.51
C LEU A 69 3.95 11.55 6.85
N ALA A 70 3.66 10.34 6.36
CA ALA A 70 2.43 9.62 6.68
C ALA A 70 2.37 9.16 8.15
N GLY A 71 3.53 9.02 8.81
CA GLY A 71 3.64 8.71 10.23
C GLY A 71 3.46 9.92 11.15
N LEU A 72 3.52 11.14 10.63
CA LEU A 72 3.26 12.34 11.42
C LEU A 72 1.81 12.32 11.93
N ALA A 73 1.63 12.69 13.20
CA ALA A 73 0.31 12.79 13.80
C ALA A 73 -0.55 13.78 12.99
N ALA A 74 -1.62 13.28 12.37
CA ALA A 74 -2.53 14.13 11.62
C ALA A 74 -3.05 15.24 12.54
N PRO A 75 -2.96 16.52 12.15
CA PRO A 75 -3.47 17.60 12.95
C PRO A 75 -4.96 17.41 13.15
N ALA A 76 -5.38 17.19 14.41
CA ALA A 76 -6.79 17.06 14.73
C ALA A 76 -7.49 18.39 14.43
N PRO A 77 -8.57 18.41 13.63
CA PRO A 77 -9.31 19.64 13.41
C PRO A 77 -9.89 20.13 14.74
N ARG A 78 -9.99 21.46 14.90
CA ARG A 78 -10.61 22.05 16.10
C ARG A 78 -12.04 21.53 16.26
N ALA A 79 -12.48 21.36 17.51
CA ALA A 79 -13.86 20.98 17.82
C ALA A 79 -14.88 21.84 17.03
N GLY A 80 -15.91 21.19 16.50
CA GLY A 80 -16.94 21.81 15.67
C GLY A 80 -16.49 22.23 14.25
N PHE A 81 -15.29 21.86 13.79
CA PHE A 81 -14.88 22.11 12.41
C PHE A 81 -15.82 21.44 11.40
N ALA A 82 -16.14 20.16 11.63
CA ALA A 82 -17.07 19.42 10.78
C ALA A 82 -18.44 20.11 10.73
N ASP A 83 -18.98 20.54 11.87
CA ASP A 83 -20.28 21.23 11.92
C ASP A 83 -20.26 22.54 11.14
N ARG A 84 -19.19 23.34 11.26
CA ARG A 84 -19.04 24.59 10.49
C ARG A 84 -18.92 24.35 8.98
N VAL A 85 -18.17 23.33 8.59
CA VAL A 85 -18.06 22.93 7.17
C VAL A 85 -19.41 22.47 6.66
N MET A 86 -20.07 21.56 7.36
CA MET A 86 -21.37 21.01 6.96
C MET A 86 -22.49 22.06 6.96
N ALA A 87 -22.43 23.07 7.83
CA ALA A 87 -23.36 24.20 7.81
C ALA A 87 -23.24 25.06 6.53
N GLY A 88 -22.06 25.10 5.91
CA GLY A 88 -21.83 25.80 4.64
C GLY A 88 -22.08 24.95 3.40
N VAL A 89 -22.23 23.63 3.54
CA VAL A 89 -22.58 22.74 2.44
C VAL A 89 -24.09 22.72 2.30
N GLU A 90 -24.63 23.52 1.38
CA GLU A 90 -26.01 23.40 0.93
C GLU A 90 -26.17 22.12 0.11
N ILE A 91 -26.42 21.00 0.80
CA ILE A 91 -26.82 19.76 0.14
C ILE A 91 -28.24 20.00 -0.36
N SER A 92 -28.39 20.08 -1.68
CA SER A 92 -29.71 20.13 -2.33
C SER A 92 -30.63 19.07 -1.72
N ALA A 93 -31.81 19.51 -1.29
CA ALA A 93 -32.69 18.74 -0.44
C ALA A 93 -32.88 17.30 -0.94
N PRO A 94 -32.93 16.31 -0.03
CA PRO A 94 -33.12 14.92 -0.41
C PRO A 94 -34.41 14.79 -1.21
N VAL A 95 -34.28 14.25 -2.43
CA VAL A 95 -35.42 13.92 -3.29
C VAL A 95 -36.44 13.11 -2.48
N PRO A 96 -37.70 13.55 -2.37
CA PRO A 96 -38.68 12.91 -1.50
C PRO A 96 -38.81 11.42 -1.83
N LEU A 97 -38.93 10.59 -0.80
CA LEU A 97 -38.96 9.12 -0.93
C LEU A 97 -40.01 8.63 -1.94
N GLY A 98 -41.13 9.34 -2.07
CA GLY A 98 -42.16 9.06 -3.07
C GLY A 98 -41.66 9.21 -4.51
N ALA A 99 -40.83 10.21 -4.80
CA ALA A 99 -40.22 10.38 -6.13
C ALA A 99 -39.17 9.29 -6.41
N ARG A 100 -38.42 8.85 -5.40
CA ARG A 100 -37.48 7.72 -5.53
C ARG A 100 -38.18 6.38 -5.75
N LEU A 101 -39.27 6.10 -5.02
CA LEU A 101 -40.09 4.90 -5.21
C LEU A 101 -40.78 4.90 -6.57
N ALA A 102 -41.34 6.04 -6.99
CA ALA A 102 -41.97 6.18 -8.30
C ALA A 102 -40.97 6.01 -9.46
N ALA A 103 -39.71 6.41 -9.29
CA ALA A 103 -38.65 6.15 -10.25
C ALA A 103 -38.27 4.67 -10.31
N ARG A 104 -38.15 4.00 -9.14
CA ARG A 104 -37.83 2.57 -9.04
C ARG A 104 -38.91 1.68 -9.63
N VAL A 105 -40.18 1.99 -9.36
CA VAL A 105 -41.34 1.25 -9.92
C VAL A 105 -41.39 1.44 -11.43
N ARG A 106 -41.19 2.66 -11.95
CA ARG A 106 -41.10 2.89 -13.40
C ARG A 106 -39.96 2.12 -14.05
N ALA A 107 -38.78 2.08 -13.42
CA ALA A 107 -37.63 1.33 -13.92
C ALA A 107 -37.88 -0.19 -13.92
N GLY A 108 -38.51 -0.72 -12.86
CA GLY A 108 -38.85 -2.14 -12.76
C GLY A 108 -39.91 -2.58 -13.76
N VAL A 109 -40.94 -1.76 -13.98
CA VAL A 109 -41.99 -2.03 -14.98
C VAL A 109 -41.43 -1.94 -16.42
N ALA A 110 -40.49 -1.03 -16.67
CA ALA A 110 -39.80 -0.95 -17.96
C ALA A 110 -38.89 -2.17 -18.24
N ALA A 111 -38.34 -2.81 -17.19
CA ALA A 111 -37.47 -3.98 -17.30
C ALA A 111 -38.21 -5.29 -17.65
N LEU A 112 -39.54 -5.34 -17.44
CA LEU A 112 -40.37 -6.50 -17.78
C LEU A 112 -40.83 -6.51 -19.25
N SER A 113 -40.44 -5.50 -20.04
CA SER A 113 -40.78 -5.42 -21.47
C SER A 113 -39.73 -6.16 -22.33
N PRO A 114 -40.10 -7.15 -23.18
CA PRO A 114 -39.14 -8.01 -23.90
C PRO A 114 -38.44 -7.34 -25.08
N ARG A 115 -38.61 -6.03 -25.29
CA ARG A 115 -37.79 -5.28 -26.24
C ARG A 115 -36.52 -4.88 -25.52
N ALA A 116 -35.51 -5.73 -25.61
CA ALA A 116 -34.15 -5.47 -25.15
C ALA A 116 -33.63 -4.17 -25.80
N ARG A 117 -33.90 -3.04 -25.15
CA ARG A 117 -33.22 -1.79 -25.42
C ARG A 117 -31.79 -1.97 -24.93
N PRO A 118 -30.78 -1.48 -25.66
CA PRO A 118 -29.42 -1.42 -25.14
C PRO A 118 -29.49 -0.69 -23.79
N GLY A 119 -29.02 -1.35 -22.73
CA GLY A 119 -29.00 -0.75 -21.39
C GLY A 119 -28.32 0.61 -21.46
N HIS A 120 -28.94 1.62 -20.85
CA HIS A 120 -28.35 2.95 -20.73
C HIS A 120 -27.05 2.89 -19.94
N VAL A 121 -26.14 3.82 -20.20
CA VAL A 121 -24.91 3.97 -19.42
C VAL A 121 -25.28 4.45 -18.01
N GLU A 122 -24.69 3.86 -16.99
CA GLU A 122 -24.87 4.30 -15.59
C GLU A 122 -24.36 5.74 -15.41
N ALA A 123 -25.04 6.54 -14.57
CA ALA A 123 -24.71 7.95 -14.36
C ALA A 123 -23.25 8.17 -13.91
N ASP A 124 -22.73 7.33 -13.01
CA ASP A 124 -21.34 7.38 -12.53
C ASP A 124 -20.34 7.21 -13.69
N VAL A 125 -20.66 6.36 -14.67
CA VAL A 125 -19.80 6.13 -15.84
C VAL A 125 -19.86 7.33 -16.80
N LEU A 126 -20.99 8.04 -16.89
CA LEU A 126 -21.08 9.29 -17.64
C LEU A 126 -20.30 10.42 -16.96
N GLN A 127 -20.31 10.48 -15.63
CA GLN A 127 -19.50 11.42 -14.86
C GLN A 127 -18.00 11.16 -15.07
N ASP A 128 -17.54 9.92 -14.90
CA ASP A 128 -16.14 9.52 -15.17
C ASP A 128 -15.72 9.86 -16.62
N PHE A 129 -16.65 9.76 -17.57
CA PHE A 129 -16.42 10.10 -18.97
C PHE A 129 -16.20 11.62 -19.16
N VAL A 130 -16.98 12.47 -18.47
CA VAL A 130 -16.82 13.94 -18.50
C VAL A 130 -15.54 14.37 -17.80
N GLU A 131 -15.20 13.73 -16.68
CA GLU A 131 -13.98 14.01 -15.90
C GLU A 131 -12.71 13.46 -16.56
N GLY A 132 -12.83 12.64 -17.60
CA GLY A 132 -11.70 12.05 -18.31
C GLY A 132 -11.02 10.90 -17.56
N LEU A 133 -11.68 10.31 -16.57
CA LEU A 133 -11.16 9.23 -15.73
C LEU A 133 -11.31 7.83 -16.35
N LEU A 134 -12.09 7.70 -17.42
CA LEU A 134 -12.30 6.41 -18.07
C LEU A 134 -11.09 5.94 -18.90
N PRO A 135 -10.72 4.64 -18.83
CA PRO A 135 -9.74 4.05 -19.74
C PRO A 135 -10.16 4.20 -21.21
N ALA A 136 -9.19 4.34 -22.13
CA ALA A 136 -9.45 4.58 -23.56
C ALA A 136 -10.45 3.59 -24.20
N ARG A 137 -10.41 2.31 -23.83
CA ARG A 137 -11.36 1.28 -24.32
C ARG A 137 -12.80 1.48 -23.83
N ARG A 138 -13.01 2.11 -22.67
CA ARG A 138 -14.35 2.44 -22.16
C ARG A 138 -14.85 3.75 -22.77
N VAL A 139 -13.98 4.75 -22.94
CA VAL A 139 -14.30 6.02 -23.62
C VAL A 139 -14.89 5.76 -25.01
N ALA A 140 -14.27 4.91 -25.82
CA ALA A 140 -14.77 4.60 -27.17
C ALA A 140 -16.17 3.97 -27.16
N ARG A 141 -16.45 3.09 -26.19
CA ARG A 141 -17.76 2.42 -26.05
C ARG A 141 -18.85 3.37 -25.57
N VAL A 142 -18.56 4.19 -24.56
CA VAL A 142 -19.49 5.21 -24.05
C VAL A 142 -19.80 6.22 -25.15
N ARG A 143 -18.78 6.69 -25.90
CA ARG A 143 -18.96 7.59 -27.03
C ARG A 143 -19.88 7.01 -28.10
N ALA A 144 -19.59 5.80 -28.58
CA ALA A 144 -20.44 5.13 -29.58
C ALA A 144 -21.90 4.95 -29.13
N HIS A 145 -22.12 4.68 -27.83
CA HIS A 145 -23.47 4.60 -27.27
C HIS A 145 -24.14 5.98 -27.21
N VAL A 146 -23.45 6.99 -26.69
CA VAL A 146 -23.98 8.36 -26.59
C VAL A 146 -24.35 8.93 -27.97
N ASP A 147 -23.56 8.63 -29.00
CA ASP A 147 -23.82 9.05 -30.37
C ASP A 147 -25.11 8.43 -30.95
N THR A 148 -25.58 7.31 -30.39
CA THR A 148 -26.78 6.58 -30.85
C THR A 148 -27.95 6.64 -29.87
N CYS A 149 -27.75 7.08 -28.63
CA CYS A 149 -28.75 7.14 -27.58
C CYS A 149 -29.00 8.58 -27.11
N SER A 150 -30.12 9.18 -27.55
CA SER A 150 -30.48 10.56 -27.22
C SER A 150 -30.65 10.81 -25.71
N THR A 151 -31.13 9.82 -24.95
CA THR A 151 -31.26 9.93 -23.49
C THR A 151 -29.89 10.10 -22.82
N CYS A 152 -28.92 9.24 -23.14
CA CYS A 152 -27.57 9.34 -22.59
C CYS A 152 -26.83 10.58 -23.11
N ALA A 153 -27.11 11.04 -24.33
CA ALA A 153 -26.59 12.30 -24.84
C ALA A 153 -27.10 13.52 -24.05
N HIS A 154 -28.39 13.54 -23.71
CA HIS A 154 -28.97 14.60 -22.90
C HIS A 154 -28.42 14.60 -21.47
N GLU A 155 -28.28 13.43 -20.84
CA GLU A 155 -27.68 13.28 -19.52
C GLU A 155 -26.20 13.68 -19.51
N LEU A 156 -25.45 13.32 -20.55
CA LEU A 156 -24.06 13.76 -20.69
C LEU A 156 -23.94 15.29 -20.79
N GLU A 157 -24.86 15.94 -21.51
CA GLU A 157 -24.86 17.39 -21.66
C GLU A 157 -25.21 18.10 -20.35
N SER A 158 -26.14 17.55 -19.55
CA SER A 158 -26.43 18.11 -18.22
C SER A 158 -25.21 18.07 -17.30
N TRP A 159 -24.45 16.97 -17.31
CA TRP A 159 -23.16 16.86 -16.59
C TRP A 159 -22.13 17.89 -17.08
N ARG A 160 -22.00 18.08 -18.39
CA ARG A 160 -21.07 19.10 -18.95
C ARG A 160 -21.43 20.51 -18.52
N VAL A 161 -22.72 20.84 -18.47
CA VAL A 161 -23.18 22.16 -17.99
C VAL A 161 -22.86 22.36 -16.51
N VAL A 162 -23.07 21.34 -15.67
CA VAL A 162 -22.71 21.39 -14.24
C VAL A 162 -21.20 21.60 -14.08
N MET A 163 -20.39 20.76 -14.73
CA MET A 163 -18.92 20.85 -14.65
C MET A 163 -18.38 22.18 -15.21
N GLY A 164 -18.95 22.67 -16.31
CA GLY A 164 -18.62 23.99 -16.85
C GLY A 164 -19.03 25.15 -15.93
N THR A 165 -20.08 24.98 -15.13
CA THR A 165 -20.49 25.97 -14.13
C THR A 165 -19.57 25.93 -12.91
N LEU A 166 -19.23 24.73 -12.41
CA LEU A 166 -18.25 24.55 -11.34
C LEU A 166 -16.87 25.10 -11.72
N GLY A 167 -16.43 24.88 -12.96
CA GLY A 167 -15.16 25.41 -13.46
C GLY A 167 -15.13 26.94 -13.62
N ARG A 168 -16.30 27.60 -13.67
CA ARG A 168 -16.44 29.07 -13.70
C ARG A 168 -16.58 29.68 -12.32
N LEU A 169 -16.83 28.89 -11.28
CA LEU A 169 -16.81 29.41 -9.92
C LEU A 169 -15.43 30.02 -9.67
N GLU A 170 -15.43 31.22 -9.12
CA GLU A 170 -14.20 31.93 -8.78
C GLU A 170 -13.39 31.01 -7.87
N ARG A 171 -12.25 30.53 -8.38
CA ARG A 171 -11.38 29.63 -7.62
C ARG A 171 -11.11 30.30 -6.29
N TYR A 172 -11.53 29.65 -5.20
CA TYR A 172 -11.30 30.17 -3.86
C TYR A 172 -9.79 30.29 -3.69
N ALA A 173 -9.26 31.50 -3.90
CA ALA A 173 -7.90 31.86 -3.60
C ALA A 173 -7.89 32.24 -2.13
N PRO A 174 -7.44 31.36 -1.23
CA PRO A 174 -7.34 31.75 0.17
C PRO A 174 -6.48 33.01 0.25
N SER A 175 -6.87 33.98 1.10
CA SER A 175 -6.12 35.22 1.30
C SER A 175 -4.63 34.92 1.53
N GLU A 176 -3.70 35.78 1.08
CA GLU A 176 -2.26 35.57 1.33
C GLU A 176 -1.94 35.35 2.82
N ALA A 177 -2.70 36.03 3.69
CA ALA A 177 -2.60 35.86 5.14
C ALA A 177 -3.02 34.46 5.64
N PHE A 178 -3.82 33.70 4.89
CA PHE A 178 -4.21 32.33 5.22
C PHE A 178 -3.02 31.39 5.12
N ALA A 179 -2.25 31.46 4.03
CA ALA A 179 -1.04 30.65 3.88
C ALA A 179 -0.04 30.96 5.01
N ALA A 180 0.15 32.24 5.34
CA ALA A 180 0.98 32.65 6.47
C ALA A 180 0.46 32.10 7.82
N ARG A 181 -0.86 32.14 8.07
CA ARG A 181 -1.46 31.58 9.28
C ARG A 181 -1.33 30.06 9.37
N VAL A 182 -1.48 29.34 8.26
CA VAL A 182 -1.29 27.88 8.19
C VAL A 182 0.18 27.54 8.45
N LEU A 183 1.12 28.21 7.79
CA LEU A 183 2.55 27.98 8.02
C LEU A 183 2.99 28.36 9.44
N ALA A 184 2.41 29.40 10.03
CA ALA A 184 2.66 29.75 11.43
C ALA A 184 2.07 28.71 12.40
N ALA A 185 0.90 28.13 12.10
CA ALA A 185 0.29 27.07 12.90
C ALA A 185 1.02 25.72 12.76
N VAL A 186 1.57 25.41 11.58
CA VAL A 186 2.37 24.21 11.32
C VAL A 186 3.79 24.36 11.89
N ARG A 187 4.32 25.60 12.00
CA ARG A 187 5.52 25.92 12.78
C ARG A 187 5.22 25.89 14.29
N ALA A 188 5.01 24.70 14.83
CA ALA A 188 5.01 24.46 16.27
C ALA A 188 5.77 23.18 16.60
N PRO A 189 6.39 23.10 17.78
CA PRO A 189 7.62 23.76 18.19
C PRO A 189 8.89 23.06 17.65
N ALA A 190 10.02 23.75 17.72
CA ALA A 190 11.33 23.24 17.32
C ALA A 190 11.65 21.84 17.86
N ALA A 191 12.12 20.99 16.95
CA ALA A 191 12.91 19.76 17.16
C ALA A 191 12.99 19.27 18.61
N VAL A 192 12.10 18.37 19.00
CA VAL A 192 12.49 17.33 19.95
C VAL A 192 13.62 16.55 19.25
N PRO A 193 14.81 16.37 19.86
CA PRO A 193 15.93 15.69 19.22
C PRO A 193 15.50 14.30 18.75
N VAL A 194 15.40 14.14 17.43
CA VAL A 194 14.99 12.90 16.74
C VAL A 194 15.87 11.72 17.13
N ALA A 195 17.13 11.99 17.50
CA ALA A 195 18.08 11.00 17.97
C ALA A 195 17.62 10.22 19.22
N ALA A 196 16.77 10.81 20.08
CA ALA A 196 16.28 10.13 21.29
C ALA A 196 15.00 9.29 21.05
N ARG A 197 14.29 9.50 19.93
CA ARG A 197 13.02 8.81 19.65
C ARG A 197 13.14 7.75 18.55
N ALA A 198 14.14 7.85 17.66
CA ALA A 198 14.38 6.86 16.62
C ALA A 198 14.89 5.50 17.14
N VAL A 199 15.42 5.43 18.36
CA VAL A 199 15.89 4.16 18.97
C VAL A 199 14.80 3.51 19.84
N ALA A 200 13.71 4.24 20.14
CA ALA A 200 12.60 3.70 20.91
C ALA A 200 11.46 3.28 19.97
N SER A 201 11.44 1.98 19.66
CA SER A 201 10.31 1.23 19.10
C SER A 201 9.92 1.45 17.62
N THR A 202 10.86 1.29 16.70
CA THR A 202 10.53 0.46 15.53
C THR A 202 10.96 -0.96 15.87
N THR A 203 10.11 -1.65 16.63
CA THR A 203 10.28 -3.07 16.86
C THR A 203 10.41 -3.75 15.51
N ALA A 204 11.35 -4.69 15.33
CA ALA A 204 11.47 -5.48 14.09
C ALA A 204 10.13 -6.09 13.63
N TRP A 205 9.20 -6.26 14.58
CA TRP A 205 7.79 -6.60 14.37
C TRP A 205 6.98 -5.59 13.53
N ASP A 206 7.17 -4.28 13.66
CA ASP A 206 6.43 -3.29 12.87
C ASP A 206 6.85 -3.32 11.40
N TYR A 207 8.16 -3.48 11.16
CA TYR A 207 8.67 -3.70 9.80
C TYR A 207 8.16 -5.03 9.23
N ALA A 208 8.17 -6.11 10.01
CA ALA A 208 7.62 -7.40 9.61
C ALA A 208 6.11 -7.31 9.29
N LEU A 209 5.34 -6.52 10.04
CA LEU A 209 3.91 -6.31 9.79
C LEU A 209 3.65 -5.46 8.53
N VAL A 210 4.48 -4.46 8.25
CA VAL A 210 4.39 -3.67 7.01
C VAL A 210 4.73 -4.52 5.79
N VAL A 211 5.78 -5.35 5.88
CA VAL A 211 6.14 -6.33 4.84
C VAL A 211 5.02 -7.37 4.69
N ALA A 212 4.47 -7.90 5.78
CA ALA A 212 3.38 -8.86 5.74
C ALA A 212 2.11 -8.28 5.10
N ARG A 213 1.77 -7.01 5.38
CA ARG A 213 0.64 -6.31 4.75
C ARG A 213 0.78 -6.15 3.24
N ARG A 214 2.02 -6.11 2.72
CA ARG A 214 2.29 -6.10 1.28
C ARG A 214 1.97 -7.43 0.59
N PHE A 215 1.99 -8.53 1.34
CA PHE A 215 1.61 -9.85 0.86
C PHE A 215 0.12 -10.18 1.07
N VAL A 216 -0.66 -9.30 1.71
CA VAL A 216 -2.11 -9.48 1.87
C VAL A 216 -2.79 -9.30 0.51
N PRO A 217 -3.38 -10.36 -0.10
CA PRO A 217 -3.95 -10.25 -1.42
C PRO A 217 -5.22 -9.39 -1.39
N ARG A 218 -5.34 -8.44 -2.31
CA ARG A 218 -6.51 -7.54 -2.37
C ARG A 218 -7.72 -8.13 -3.11
N THR A 219 -7.58 -9.28 -3.77
CA THR A 219 -8.65 -9.87 -4.59
C THR A 219 -9.17 -11.17 -3.99
N ARG A 220 -10.49 -11.39 -4.08
CA ARG A 220 -11.14 -12.62 -3.57
C ARG A 220 -10.59 -13.89 -4.21
N ARG A 221 -10.13 -13.81 -5.47
CA ARG A 221 -9.50 -14.95 -6.19
C ARG A 221 -8.12 -15.30 -5.64
N ALA A 222 -7.34 -14.30 -5.22
CA ALA A 222 -6.03 -14.53 -4.63
C ALA A 222 -6.14 -15.12 -3.21
N TRP A 223 -7.16 -14.75 -2.44
CA TRP A 223 -7.47 -15.43 -1.16
C TRP A 223 -7.80 -16.91 -1.35
N ALA A 224 -8.56 -17.27 -2.38
CA ALA A 224 -8.88 -18.67 -2.66
C ALA A 224 -7.63 -19.51 -3.04
N ALA A 225 -6.74 -18.94 -3.86
CA ALA A 225 -5.48 -19.59 -4.22
C ALA A 225 -4.54 -19.73 -3.01
N LEU A 226 -4.48 -18.71 -2.16
CA LEU A 226 -3.62 -18.70 -0.97
C LEU A 226 -4.15 -19.66 0.11
N SER A 227 -5.48 -19.78 0.26
CA SER A 227 -6.07 -20.81 1.12
C SER A 227 -5.77 -22.23 0.63
N GLY A 228 -5.74 -22.49 -0.68
CA GLY A 228 -5.33 -23.78 -1.22
C GLY A 228 -3.86 -24.12 -0.92
N PHE A 229 -2.98 -23.12 -1.04
CA PHE A 229 -1.56 -23.25 -0.70
C PHE A 229 -1.28 -23.40 0.80
N ALA A 230 -2.12 -22.84 1.68
CA ALA A 230 -1.94 -22.95 3.13
C ALA A 230 -2.53 -24.25 3.72
N VAL A 231 -3.64 -24.74 3.16
CA VAL A 231 -4.31 -25.96 3.64
C VAL A 231 -3.49 -27.21 3.30
N THR A 232 -2.83 -27.22 2.14
CA THR A 232 -2.09 -28.41 1.67
C THR A 232 -0.91 -28.79 2.58
N PRO A 233 0.00 -27.87 2.97
CA PRO A 233 1.08 -28.16 3.91
C PRO A 233 0.57 -28.53 5.31
N ALA A 234 -0.50 -27.90 5.78
CA ALA A 234 -1.08 -28.22 7.09
C ALA A 234 -1.68 -29.63 7.11
N ALA A 235 -2.36 -30.03 6.03
CA ALA A 235 -2.88 -31.39 5.88
C ALA A 235 -1.75 -32.43 5.76
N ILE A 236 -0.70 -32.14 4.96
CA ILE A 236 0.49 -32.99 4.85
C ILE A 236 1.18 -33.13 6.21
N PHE A 237 1.39 -32.03 6.92
CA PHE A 237 2.01 -32.03 8.25
C PHE A 237 1.18 -32.81 9.27
N GLY A 238 -0.16 -32.65 9.25
CA GLY A 238 -1.08 -33.44 10.06
C GLY A 238 -1.03 -34.93 9.73
N LEU A 239 -0.92 -35.30 8.45
CA LEU A 239 -0.76 -36.68 8.00
C LEU A 239 0.59 -37.28 8.42
N VAL A 240 1.67 -36.50 8.35
CA VAL A 240 3.00 -36.90 8.82
C VAL A 240 3.00 -37.09 10.33
N LEU A 241 2.44 -36.15 11.09
CA LEU A 241 2.25 -36.30 12.54
C LEU A 241 1.43 -37.55 12.86
N TYR A 242 0.30 -37.74 12.19
CA TYR A 242 -0.53 -38.92 12.37
C TYR A 242 0.24 -40.21 12.08
N ALA A 243 0.97 -40.28 10.96
CA ALA A 243 1.78 -41.44 10.59
C ALA A 243 2.87 -41.72 11.63
N VAL A 244 3.58 -40.69 12.09
CA VAL A 244 4.61 -40.76 13.13
C VAL A 244 4.02 -41.25 14.46
N PHE A 245 2.91 -40.69 14.92
CA PHE A 245 2.29 -41.07 16.19
C PHE A 245 1.50 -42.39 16.14
N SER A 246 1.14 -42.87 14.94
CA SER A 246 0.49 -44.17 14.75
C SER A 246 1.46 -45.35 14.78
N HIS A 247 2.77 -45.09 14.72
CA HIS A 247 3.77 -46.16 14.69
C HIS A 247 4.11 -46.64 16.12
N PRO A 248 3.89 -47.92 16.46
CA PRO A 248 4.04 -48.43 17.83
C PRO A 248 5.49 -48.43 18.36
N THR A 249 6.47 -48.16 17.49
CA THR A 249 7.89 -48.11 17.85
C THR A 249 8.39 -46.70 18.16
N LEU A 250 7.58 -45.67 17.96
CA LEU A 250 7.93 -44.27 18.26
C LEU A 250 7.48 -43.93 19.69
N THR A 251 8.36 -44.16 20.65
CA THR A 251 8.13 -43.69 22.01
C THR A 251 8.21 -42.16 22.06
N PRO A 252 7.40 -41.47 22.89
CA PRO A 252 7.45 -40.01 23.04
C PRO A 252 8.86 -39.48 23.36
N GLN A 253 9.66 -40.31 24.03
CA GLN A 253 11.05 -40.01 24.35
C GLN A 253 11.96 -39.97 23.12
N ALA A 254 11.84 -40.92 22.18
CA ALA A 254 12.60 -40.93 20.93
C ALA A 254 12.24 -39.74 20.03
N LEU A 255 10.96 -39.34 20.04
CA LEU A 255 10.49 -38.14 19.36
C LEU A 255 11.03 -36.86 19.98
N ALA A 256 11.08 -36.77 21.31
CA ALA A 256 11.63 -35.62 22.00
C ALA A 256 13.14 -35.47 21.74
N SER A 257 13.91 -36.56 21.74
CA SER A 257 15.34 -36.50 21.44
C SER A 257 15.61 -36.18 19.97
N PHE A 258 14.85 -36.72 19.03
CA PHE A 258 14.96 -36.35 17.61
C PHE A 258 14.55 -34.89 17.37
N ALA A 259 13.44 -34.44 17.97
CA ALA A 259 12.98 -33.06 17.84
C ALA A 259 14.00 -32.08 18.43
N LEU A 260 14.58 -32.41 19.59
CA LEU A 260 15.63 -31.62 20.20
C LEU A 260 16.87 -31.53 19.31
N TRP A 261 17.27 -32.65 18.68
CA TRP A 261 18.39 -32.68 17.74
C TRP A 261 18.13 -31.84 16.49
N GLN A 262 16.93 -31.93 15.90
CA GLN A 262 16.54 -31.06 14.78
C GLN A 262 16.47 -29.58 15.18
N LEU A 263 16.03 -29.29 16.41
CA LEU A 263 16.03 -27.92 16.93
C LEU A 263 17.46 -27.38 17.08
N THR A 264 18.41 -28.21 17.51
CA THR A 264 19.83 -27.81 17.58
C THR A 264 20.43 -27.59 16.19
N ASP A 265 20.06 -28.39 15.18
CA ASP A 265 20.54 -28.21 13.81
C ASP A 265 19.99 -26.95 13.14
N LEU A 266 18.69 -26.69 13.29
CA LEU A 266 18.05 -25.46 12.81
C LEU A 266 18.60 -24.23 13.52
N PHE A 267 18.87 -24.34 14.83
CA PHE A 267 19.51 -23.28 15.59
C PHE A 267 20.93 -23.04 15.10
N ALA A 268 21.71 -24.08 14.83
CA ALA A 268 23.06 -23.96 14.28
C ALA A 268 23.06 -23.30 12.88
N LEU A 269 22.14 -23.71 12.00
CA LEU A 269 21.97 -23.09 10.67
C LEU A 269 21.57 -21.61 10.78
N GLY A 270 20.59 -21.28 11.62
CA GLY A 270 20.16 -19.92 11.85
C GLY A 270 21.28 -19.06 12.45
N TRP A 271 22.01 -19.59 13.43
CA TRP A 271 23.14 -18.92 14.06
C TRP A 271 24.26 -18.63 13.05
N ASN A 272 24.62 -19.60 12.22
CA ASN A 272 25.64 -19.43 11.18
C ASN A 272 25.23 -18.37 10.15
N ALA A 273 23.95 -18.31 9.76
CA ALA A 273 23.45 -17.28 8.86
C ALA A 273 23.50 -15.89 9.51
N VAL A 274 23.11 -15.76 10.77
CA VAL A 274 23.17 -14.49 11.52
C VAL A 274 24.61 -14.03 11.70
N VAL A 275 25.54 -14.93 12.05
CA VAL A 275 26.97 -14.61 12.16
C VAL A 275 27.54 -14.22 10.80
N GLY A 276 27.18 -14.91 9.72
CA GLY A 276 27.59 -14.56 8.37
C GLY A 276 27.17 -13.14 7.98
N VAL A 277 25.89 -12.80 8.16
CA VAL A 277 25.37 -11.45 7.90
C VAL A 277 26.01 -10.41 8.82
N GLY A 278 26.28 -10.76 10.08
CA GLY A 278 26.96 -9.89 11.03
C GLY A 278 28.39 -9.56 10.63
N LEU A 279 29.15 -10.56 10.17
CA LEU A 279 30.52 -10.38 9.67
C LEU A 279 30.56 -9.59 8.36
N GLU A 280 29.58 -9.80 7.47
CA GLU A 280 29.45 -9.05 6.22
C GLU A 280 29.06 -7.59 6.49
N ALA A 281 28.16 -7.34 7.43
CA ALA A 281 27.83 -5.99 7.88
C ALA A 281 29.00 -5.30 8.60
N ALA A 282 29.76 -6.03 9.41
CA ALA A 282 30.93 -5.50 10.12
C ALA A 282 32.05 -5.09 9.15
N SER A 283 32.30 -5.89 8.10
CA SER A 283 33.29 -5.56 7.07
C SER A 283 32.85 -4.36 6.22
N LEU A 284 31.56 -4.25 5.88
CA LEU A 284 31.02 -3.08 5.18
C LEU A 284 31.04 -1.79 6.02
N LEU A 285 30.95 -1.91 7.34
CA LEU A 285 31.02 -0.78 8.28
C LEU A 285 32.45 -0.42 8.72
N GLY A 286 33.47 -1.14 8.24
CA GLY A 286 34.86 -0.94 8.68
C GLY A 286 35.07 -1.24 10.18
N ALA A 287 34.19 -2.05 10.77
CA ALA A 287 34.17 -2.36 12.20
C ALA A 287 35.09 -3.53 12.58
N ASP A 288 35.94 -4.00 11.66
CA ASP A 288 36.91 -5.08 11.89
C ASP A 288 37.80 -4.79 13.12
N SER A 289 38.15 -3.52 13.34
CA SER A 289 38.94 -3.08 14.50
C SER A 289 38.20 -3.14 15.85
N LEU A 290 36.86 -3.06 15.86
CA LEU A 290 36.06 -3.18 17.08
C LEU A 290 35.86 -4.65 17.47
N PHE A 291 35.78 -5.54 16.48
CA PHE A 291 35.66 -6.97 16.72
C PHE A 291 36.96 -7.56 17.32
N ASP A 292 38.13 -7.15 16.85
CA ASP A 292 39.41 -7.57 17.45
C ASP A 292 39.54 -7.14 18.92
N LEU A 293 38.99 -5.98 19.27
CA LEU A 293 39.01 -5.45 20.63
C LEU A 293 38.05 -6.20 21.57
N VAL A 294 36.93 -6.70 21.03
CA VAL A 294 35.93 -7.50 21.75
C VAL A 294 36.39 -8.96 21.88
N VAL A 295 36.95 -9.54 20.83
CA VAL A 295 37.45 -10.93 20.83
C VAL A 295 38.74 -11.07 21.63
N GLY A 296 39.58 -10.02 21.65
CA GLY A 296 40.82 -9.98 22.44
C GLY A 296 40.62 -9.85 23.96
N SER A 297 39.41 -9.52 24.41
CA SER A 297 39.10 -9.35 25.84
C SER A 297 38.04 -10.35 26.31
N PRO A 298 38.44 -11.51 26.87
CA PRO A 298 37.50 -12.53 27.35
C PRO A 298 36.52 -11.99 28.43
N LEU A 299 36.88 -10.92 29.13
CA LEU A 299 36.00 -10.24 30.08
C LEU A 299 34.85 -9.48 29.40
N VAL A 300 35.07 -8.89 28.21
CA VAL A 300 34.03 -8.20 27.45
C VAL A 300 33.03 -9.21 26.87
N VAL A 301 33.52 -10.35 26.39
CA VAL A 301 32.65 -11.45 25.93
C VAL A 301 31.82 -12.01 27.08
N ALA A 302 32.45 -12.28 28.23
CA ALA A 302 31.73 -12.74 29.42
C ALA A 302 30.70 -11.71 29.91
N GLY A 303 31.04 -10.42 29.91
CA GLY A 303 30.12 -9.34 30.26
C GLY A 303 28.94 -9.23 29.30
N GLY A 304 29.18 -9.36 27.99
CA GLY A 304 28.14 -9.36 26.96
C GLY A 304 27.19 -10.56 27.10
N ALA A 305 27.74 -11.76 27.35
CA ALA A 305 26.94 -12.96 27.60
C ALA A 305 26.05 -12.81 28.85
N LEU A 306 26.60 -12.29 29.95
CA LEU A 306 25.84 -12.03 31.18
C LEU A 306 24.74 -10.99 30.98
N ALA A 307 25.04 -9.90 30.27
CA ALA A 307 24.05 -8.87 29.95
C ALA A 307 22.92 -9.43 29.08
N TYR A 308 23.26 -10.22 28.06
CA TYR A 308 22.28 -10.88 27.20
C TYR A 308 21.39 -11.86 27.98
N SER A 309 21.98 -12.71 28.84
CA SER A 309 21.22 -13.63 29.71
C SER A 309 20.30 -12.89 30.67
N ALA A 310 20.73 -11.75 31.23
CA ALA A 310 19.90 -10.93 32.10
C ALA A 310 18.69 -10.34 31.36
N VAL A 311 18.91 -9.81 30.14
CA VAL A 311 17.82 -9.28 29.29
C VAL A 311 16.84 -10.39 28.90
N ALA A 312 17.34 -11.57 28.54
CA ALA A 312 16.51 -12.73 28.21
C ALA A 312 15.66 -13.18 29.41
N ALA A 313 16.24 -13.22 30.63
CA ALA A 313 15.50 -13.58 31.85
C ALA A 313 14.38 -12.56 32.17
N VAL A 314 14.65 -11.27 31.97
CA VAL A 314 13.64 -10.21 32.15
C VAL A 314 12.50 -10.35 31.12
N ALA A 315 12.84 -10.59 29.84
CA ALA A 315 11.84 -10.81 28.80
C ALA A 315 10.97 -12.04 29.08
N LEU A 316 11.58 -13.14 29.53
CA LEU A 316 10.87 -14.37 29.89
C LEU A 316 9.92 -14.14 31.06
N ARG A 317 10.35 -13.35 32.06
CA ARG A 317 9.50 -12.96 33.19
C ARG A 317 8.31 -12.13 32.74
N VAL A 318 8.51 -11.13 31.89
CA VAL A 318 7.41 -10.30 31.35
C VAL A 318 6.40 -11.16 30.59
N LEU A 319 6.89 -12.10 29.77
CA LEU A 319 6.05 -13.05 29.04
C LEU A 319 5.26 -13.95 29.99
N TYR A 320 5.93 -14.57 30.97
CA TYR A 320 5.29 -15.42 31.99
C TYR A 320 4.17 -14.67 32.72
N THR A 321 4.44 -13.42 33.12
CA THR A 321 3.49 -12.62 33.90
C THR A 321 2.26 -12.23 33.07
N ASN A 322 2.45 -11.90 31.79
CA ASN A 322 1.35 -11.53 30.92
C ASN A 322 0.53 -12.74 30.42
N LEU A 323 1.15 -13.89 30.23
CA LEU A 323 0.50 -15.04 29.57
C LEU A 323 -0.16 -15.98 30.57
N ILE A 324 0.46 -16.19 31.74
CA ILE A 324 -0.02 -17.17 32.74
C ILE A 324 -0.86 -16.49 33.82
N THR A 325 -0.48 -15.29 34.25
CA THR A 325 -1.17 -14.63 35.37
C THR A 325 -2.50 -14.00 34.94
N ASN A 326 -2.59 -13.45 33.71
CA ASN A 326 -3.85 -12.87 33.21
C ASN A 326 -4.92 -13.91 32.83
N ARG A 327 -4.55 -15.16 32.51
CA ARG A 327 -5.55 -16.21 32.21
C ARG A 327 -6.39 -16.61 33.43
N ARG A 328 -5.94 -16.34 34.66
CA ARG A 328 -6.71 -16.67 35.88
C ARG A 328 -7.89 -15.72 36.15
N TYR A 329 -7.98 -14.58 35.48
CA TYR A 329 -9.09 -13.62 35.68
C TYR A 329 -10.25 -13.76 34.68
N ALA A 330 -10.07 -14.51 33.58
CA ALA A 330 -11.10 -14.63 32.55
C ALA A 330 -12.23 -15.63 32.89
N HIS A 331 -12.09 -16.45 33.95
CA HIS A 331 -13.07 -17.51 34.29
C HIS A 331 -14.03 -17.19 35.44
N VAL A 332 -14.05 -15.96 35.97
CA VAL A 332 -14.86 -15.61 37.16
C VAL A 332 -16.04 -14.68 36.87
N SER A 333 -16.21 -14.12 35.66
CA SER A 333 -17.29 -13.15 35.40
C SER A 333 -18.56 -13.70 34.74
N THR A 334 -18.81 -15.01 34.80
CA THR A 334 -20.08 -15.62 34.35
C THR A 334 -20.82 -16.27 35.51
N ARG A 335 -21.38 -15.46 36.41
CA ARG A 335 -22.53 -15.80 37.25
C ARG A 335 -23.33 -14.54 37.54
#